data_AF-A0A7W2N1K1-F1
#
_entry.id   AF-A0A7W2N1K1-F1
#
_cell.length_a   1.000
_cell.length_b   1.000
_cell.length_c   1.000
_cell.angle_alpha   90.00
_cell.angle_beta   90.00
_cell.angle_gamma   90.00
#
_symmetry.space_group_name_H-M   'P 1'
#
loop_
_entity.id
_entity.type
_entity.pdbx_description
1 polymer ?
#
loop_
_entity_poly.entity_id
_entity_poly.type
_entity_poly.pdbx_seq_one_letter_code
_entity_poly.pdbx_strand_id
1 'polypeptide(L)' 'MKIISFLACVFFLSSCVHHGVQRNFEIGKDTQKSVCHNGSMKDKEECRAVLKTLYESIKSQKSK' A
#
# COMPACT_ATOMS: atom_id res chain seq x y z
N MET A 1 43.76 -6.53 -8.66
CA MET A 1 42.38 -6.23 -9.13
C MET A 1 41.37 -6.99 -8.27
N LYS A 2 41.09 -6.51 -7.06
CA LYS A 2 40.12 -7.15 -6.13
C LYS A 2 39.19 -6.11 -5.50
N ILE A 3 39.74 -4.94 -5.18
CA ILE A 3 39.04 -3.81 -4.55
C ILE A 3 37.89 -3.27 -5.42
N ILE A 4 38.09 -3.18 -6.74
CA ILE A 4 37.07 -2.68 -7.68
C ILE A 4 35.83 -3.57 -7.69
N SER A 5 36.01 -4.89 -7.54
CA SER A 5 34.91 -5.85 -7.48
C SER A 5 34.05 -5.66 -6.22
N PHE A 6 34.69 -5.40 -5.07
CA PHE A 6 33.97 -5.16 -3.83
C PHE A 6 33.16 -3.86 -3.88
N LEU A 7 33.72 -2.80 -4.47
CA LEU A 7 33.03 -1.52 -4.63
C LEU A 7 31.80 -1.65 -5.54
N ALA A 8 31.92 -2.40 -6.65
CA ALA A 8 30.78 -2.67 -7.52
C ALA A 8 29.68 -3.45 -6.78
N CYS A 9 30.02 -4.51 -6.04
CA CYS A 9 29.04 -5.31 -5.29
C CYS A 9 28.29 -4.46 -4.25
N VAL A 10 28.98 -3.59 -3.51
CA VAL A 10 28.34 -2.70 -2.52
C VAL A 10 27.42 -1.68 -3.22
N PHE A 11 27.83 -1.14 -4.36
CA PHE A 11 27.01 -0.20 -5.12
C PHE A 11 25.73 -0.85 -5.65
N PHE A 12 25.84 -2.03 -6.28
CA PHE A 12 24.68 -2.79 -6.76
C PHE A 12 23.73 -3.20 -5.63
N LEU A 13 24.25 -3.66 -4.48
CA LEU A 13 23.43 -3.99 -3.31
C LEU A 13 22.72 -2.74 -2.74
N SER A 14 23.39 -1.59 -2.70
CA SER A 14 22.79 -0.33 -2.22
C SER A 14 21.64 0.15 -3.12
N SER A 15 21.78 0.03 -4.44
CA SER A 15 20.73 0.38 -5.40
C SER A 15 19.51 -0.54 -5.28
N CYS A 16 19.71 -1.84 -5.01
CA CYS A 16 18.59 -2.78 -4.80
C CYS A 16 17.77 -2.45 -3.55
N VAL A 17 18.41 -2.01 -2.45
CA VAL A 17 17.69 -1.62 -1.23
C VAL A 17 17.00 -0.27 -1.42
N HIS A 18 17.65 0.70 -2.08
CA HIS A 18 17.07 2.03 -2.29
C HIS A 18 15.87 2.01 -3.25
N HIS A 19 15.96 1.26 -4.36
CA HIS A 19 14.83 1.11 -5.29
C HIS A 19 13.79 0.07 -4.83
N GLY A 20 14.18 -0.93 -4.04
CA GLY A 20 13.25 -1.90 -3.44
C GLY A 20 12.34 -1.25 -2.40
N VAL A 21 12.86 -0.32 -1.59
CA VAL A 21 12.03 0.47 -0.66
C VAL A 21 11.13 1.46 -1.41
N GLN A 22 11.64 2.11 -2.46
CA GLN A 22 10.85 3.09 -3.22
C GLN A 22 9.69 2.45 -4.00
N ARG A 23 9.88 1.26 -4.60
CA ARG A 23 8.78 0.53 -5.26
C ARG A 23 7.71 0.01 -4.30
N ASN A 24 8.07 -0.36 -3.07
CA ASN A 24 7.09 -0.72 -2.05
C ASN A 24 6.35 0.51 -1.49
N PHE A 25 6.94 1.70 -1.59
CA PHE A 25 6.31 2.95 -1.14
C PHE A 25 5.36 3.55 -2.21
N GLU A 26 5.65 3.37 -3.51
CA GLU A 26 4.77 3.86 -4.59
C GLU A 26 3.49 3.03 -4.78
N ILE A 27 3.48 1.75 -4.38
CA ILE A 27 2.25 0.93 -4.32
C ILE A 27 1.22 1.53 -3.32
N GLY A 28 1.69 2.32 -2.34
CA GLY A 28 0.84 2.97 -1.35
C GLY A 28 0.22 4.30 -1.79
N LYS A 29 0.69 4.93 -2.87
CA LYS A 29 0.25 6.28 -3.26
C LYS A 29 -0.88 6.33 -4.29
N ASP A 30 -1.03 5.31 -5.13
CA ASP A 30 -2.07 5.30 -6.18
C ASP A 30 -3.37 4.57 -5.81
N THR A 31 -3.44 3.97 -4.61
CA THR A 31 -4.60 3.16 -4.23
C THR A 31 -5.47 3.84 -3.19
N GLN A 32 -5.82 5.12 -3.42
CA GLN A 32 -7.07 5.67 -2.88
C GLN A 32 -8.19 5.59 -3.91
N LYS A 33 -8.19 4.59 -4.78
CA LYS A 33 -9.45 4.13 -5.39
C LYS A 33 -10.31 3.66 -4.24
N SER A 34 -11.34 4.43 -3.90
CA SER A 34 -12.32 4.03 -2.87
C SER A 34 -12.72 2.57 -3.11
N VAL A 35 -12.72 1.75 -2.04
CA VAL A 35 -12.99 0.30 -2.13
C VAL A 35 -14.29 0.00 -2.88
N CYS A 36 -15.24 0.95 -2.85
CA CYS A 36 -16.52 0.89 -3.55
C CYS A 36 -16.55 1.60 -4.91
N HIS A 37 -15.42 1.79 -5.59
CA HIS A 37 -15.37 2.49 -6.89
C HIS A 37 -15.72 1.60 -8.08
N ASN A 38 -15.50 0.28 -7.96
CA ASN A 38 -15.71 -0.70 -9.02
C ASN A 38 -17.09 -1.36 -8.87
N GLY A 39 -17.70 -1.80 -9.98
CA GLY A 39 -19.00 -2.49 -9.99
C GLY A 39 -20.17 -1.62 -10.47
N SER A 40 -21.38 -2.19 -10.43
CA SER A 40 -22.62 -1.49 -10.80
C SER A 40 -22.99 -0.45 -9.75
N MET A 41 -23.89 0.50 -10.07
CA MET A 41 -24.32 1.51 -9.10
C MET A 41 -24.87 0.90 -7.81
N LYS A 42 -25.63 -0.21 -7.94
CA LYS A 42 -26.18 -0.94 -6.80
C LYS A 42 -25.09 -1.53 -5.91
N ASP A 43 -24.07 -2.14 -6.51
CA ASP A 43 -22.95 -2.74 -5.76
C ASP A 43 -22.15 -1.66 -5.00
N LYS A 44 -22.05 -0.46 -5.56
CA LYS A 44 -21.36 0.67 -4.91
C LYS A 44 -22.13 1.18 -3.69
N GLU A 45 -23.45 1.25 -3.77
CA GLU A 45 -24.30 1.66 -2.65
C GLU A 45 -24.26 0.64 -1.51
N GLU A 46 -24.36 -0.64 -1.84
CA GLU A 46 -24.26 -1.74 -0.87
C GLU A 46 -22.89 -1.75 -0.19
N CYS A 47 -21.81 -1.64 -0.97
CA CYS A 47 -20.45 -1.56 -0.44
C CYS A 47 -20.28 -0.38 0.53
N ARG A 48 -20.82 0.80 0.20
CA ARG A 48 -20.75 1.99 1.08
C ARG A 48 -21.51 1.78 2.39
N ALA A 49 -22.67 1.13 2.33
CA ALA A 49 -23.47 0.82 3.51
C ALA A 49 -22.73 -0.14 4.46
N VAL A 50 -22.14 -1.21 3.91
CA VAL A 50 -21.33 -2.17 4.69
C VAL A 50 -20.13 -1.49 5.33
N LEU A 51 -19.41 -0.66 4.58
CA LEU A 51 -18.22 0.03 5.07
C LEU A 51 -18.56 1.00 6.22
N LYS A 52 -19.70 1.68 6.15
CA LYS A 52 -20.19 2.57 7.22
C LYS A 52 -20.50 1.78 8.49
N THR A 53 -21.18 0.65 8.39
CA THR A 53 -21.49 -0.21 9.54
C THR A 53 -20.22 -0.75 10.19
N LEU A 54 -19.23 -1.15 9.38
CA LEU A 54 -17.94 -1.61 9.88
C LEU A 54 -17.19 -0.50 10.61
N TYR A 55 -17.18 0.72 10.06
CA TYR A 55 -16.55 1.88 10.69
C TYR A 55 -17.15 2.20 12.07
N GLU A 56 -18.48 2.23 12.18
CA GLU A 56 -19.15 2.46 13.46
C GLU A 56 -18.87 1.32 14.47
N SER A 57 -18.79 0.07 13.98
CA SER A 57 -18.46 -1.09 14.82
C SER A 57 -17.02 -1.06 15.35
N ILE A 58 -16.07 -0.54 14.56
CA ILE A 58 -14.68 -0.35 15.00
C ILE A 58 -14.59 0.84 15.97
N LYS A 59 -15.30 1.93 15.68
CA LYS A 59 -15.31 3.13 16.51
C LYS A 59 -15.89 2.84 17.90
N SER A 60 -16.96 2.06 17.98
CA SER A 60 -17.55 1.65 19.26
C SER A 60 -16.62 0.75 20.08
N GLN A 61 -15.85 -0.13 19.42
CA GLN A 61 -14.83 -0.95 20.08
C GLN A 61 -13.62 -0.14 20.56
N LYS A 62 -13.20 0.88 19.81
CA LYS A 62 -12.06 1.74 20.19
C LYS A 62 -12.38 2.69 21.35
N SER A 63 -13.66 2.96 21.60
CA SER A 63 -14.12 3.84 22.68
C SER A 63 -14.37 3.09 24.01
N LYS A 64 -14.10 1.78 24.07
CA LYS A 64 -14.26 0.94 25.25
C LYS A 64 -12.90 0.56 25.82
#